data_AF-A0A699USU2-F1
#
_entry.id   AF-A0A699USU2-F1
#
_cell.length_a   1.000
_cell.length_b   1.000
_cell.length_c   1.000
_cell.angle_alpha   90.00
_cell.angle_beta   90.00
_cell.angle_gamma   90.00
#
_symmetry.space_group_name_H-M   'P 1'
#
loop_
_entity.id
_entity.type
_entity.pdbx_description
1 polymer ?
#
loop_
_entity_poly.entity_id
_entity_poly.type
_entity_poly.pdbx_seq_one_letter_code
_entity_poly.pdbx_strand_id
1 'polypeptide(L)'
;FAALPGCGGAGTTSAPTAATTPAAQAQALEDTLMAHHDHAMNQTEQLFELKAKLTAAKAPAATAPVIAKMQAADQAMMNWMHHYQAPDSAAPASQRLTYLKEQQQQLAGVERRLRGALDSATATLHQLPAAGVAPVPAAAPAPK
;
A
#
# COMPACT_ATOMS: atom_id res chain seq x y z
N PHE A 1 -59.21 30.29 -38.02
CA PHE A 1 -59.20 29.06 -37.20
C PHE A 1 -58.43 27.98 -37.93
N ALA A 2 -57.22 27.67 -37.44
CA ALA A 2 -56.60 26.34 -37.47
C ALA A 2 -55.26 26.48 -36.75
N ALA A 3 -55.23 26.10 -35.48
CA ALA A 3 -54.01 25.83 -34.73
C ALA A 3 -53.61 24.37 -34.98
N LEU A 4 -52.32 24.07 -35.08
CA LEU A 4 -51.68 22.90 -34.45
C LEU A 4 -50.14 23.08 -34.41
N PRO A 5 -49.50 22.95 -33.23
CA PRO A 5 -48.05 22.94 -33.03
C PRO A 5 -47.50 21.50 -32.86
N GLY A 6 -46.18 21.35 -32.91
CA GLY A 6 -45.44 20.13 -32.51
C GLY A 6 -44.61 19.54 -33.67
N CYS A 7 -43.36 19.11 -33.52
CA CYS A 7 -42.60 18.77 -32.32
C CYS A 7 -41.13 19.08 -32.60
N GLY A 8 -40.50 19.75 -31.64
CA GLY A 8 -39.05 19.88 -31.58
C GLY A 8 -38.41 18.52 -31.31
N GLY A 9 -37.47 18.14 -32.16
CA GLY A 9 -36.51 17.07 -31.88
C GLY A 9 -35.45 17.60 -30.93
N ALA A 10 -35.80 17.68 -29.64
CA ALA A 10 -34.83 17.87 -28.58
C ALA A 10 -33.86 16.69 -28.57
N GLY A 11 -32.58 17.01 -28.46
CA GLY A 11 -31.51 16.03 -28.41
C GLY A 11 -31.72 14.99 -27.32
N THR A 12 -31.22 13.80 -27.59
CA THR A 12 -30.55 12.98 -26.59
C THR A 12 -29.67 12.02 -27.36
N THR A 13 -28.44 12.46 -27.57
CA THR A 13 -27.31 11.53 -27.68
C THR A 13 -27.32 10.74 -26.38
N SER A 14 -27.96 9.57 -26.39
CA SER A 14 -27.82 8.61 -25.31
C SER A 14 -26.39 8.12 -25.35
N ALA A 15 -25.52 8.81 -24.60
CA ALA A 15 -24.28 8.22 -24.13
C ALA A 15 -24.64 6.89 -23.47
N PRO A 16 -23.92 5.79 -23.74
CA PRO A 16 -24.09 4.59 -22.96
C PRO A 16 -23.54 4.91 -21.57
N THR A 17 -24.40 5.31 -20.64
CA THR A 17 -24.08 5.21 -19.22
C THR A 17 -23.90 3.72 -18.99
N ALA A 18 -22.64 3.29 -18.97
CA ALA A 18 -22.25 1.93 -18.72
C ALA A 18 -22.93 1.49 -17.41
N ALA A 19 -24.02 0.74 -17.53
CA ALA A 19 -24.57 0.01 -16.41
C ALA A 19 -23.55 -1.07 -16.07
N THR A 20 -22.56 -0.73 -15.24
CA THR A 20 -21.52 -1.66 -14.81
C THR A 20 -22.21 -2.80 -14.08
N THR A 21 -22.35 -3.93 -14.75
CA THR A 21 -22.97 -5.12 -14.17
C THR A 21 -22.23 -5.50 -12.89
N PRO A 22 -22.88 -6.14 -11.90
CA PRO A 22 -22.20 -6.59 -10.68
C PRO A 22 -20.96 -7.45 -10.97
N ALA A 23 -20.96 -8.20 -12.07
CA ALA A 23 -19.80 -8.97 -12.52
C ALA A 23 -18.63 -8.07 -12.97
N ALA A 24 -18.90 -7.02 -13.74
CA ALA A 24 -17.89 -6.04 -14.14
C ALA A 24 -17.35 -5.24 -12.94
N GLN A 25 -18.19 -4.94 -11.94
CA GLN A 25 -17.75 -4.31 -10.70
C GLN A 25 -16.82 -5.24 -9.89
N ALA A 26 -17.13 -6.54 -9.84
CA ALA A 26 -16.29 -7.51 -9.16
C ALA A 26 -14.93 -7.63 -9.84
N GLN A 27 -14.89 -7.70 -11.17
CA GLN A 27 -13.65 -7.71 -11.92
C GLN A 27 -12.79 -6.47 -11.64
N ALA A 28 -13.38 -5.27 -11.72
CA ALA A 28 -12.63 -4.04 -11.47
C ALA A 28 -12.05 -3.95 -10.04
N LEU A 29 -12.76 -4.48 -9.04
CA LEU A 29 -12.27 -4.55 -7.67
C LEU A 29 -11.15 -5.57 -7.51
N GLU A 30 -11.22 -6.69 -8.23
CA GLU A 30 -10.15 -7.69 -8.25
C GLU A 30 -8.89 -7.13 -8.92
N ASP A 31 -9.02 -6.48 -10.08
CA ASP A 31 -7.89 -5.82 -10.77
C ASP A 31 -7.23 -4.77 -9.86
N THR A 32 -8.04 -3.96 -9.17
CA THR A 32 -7.55 -2.97 -8.19
C THR A 32 -6.85 -3.63 -7.02
N LEU A 33 -7.40 -4.72 -6.48
CA LEU A 33 -6.78 -5.49 -5.41
C LEU A 33 -5.40 -6.04 -5.83
N MET A 34 -5.29 -6.56 -7.05
CA MET A 34 -4.02 -7.08 -7.57
C MET A 34 -2.99 -5.97 -7.80
N ALA A 35 -3.40 -4.79 -8.27
CA ALA A 35 -2.49 -3.65 -8.38
C ALA A 35 -1.93 -3.21 -7.00
N HIS A 36 -2.76 -3.26 -5.95
CA HIS A 36 -2.30 -3.02 -4.58
C HIS A 36 -1.37 -4.13 -4.07
N HIS A 37 -1.62 -5.39 -4.46
CA HIS A 37 -0.74 -6.50 -4.12
C HIS A 37 0.66 -6.28 -4.71
N ASP A 38 0.74 -5.93 -5.99
CA ASP A 38 2.01 -5.67 -6.66
C ASP A 38 2.76 -4.50 -6.02
N HIS A 39 2.03 -3.45 -5.65
CA HIS A 39 2.60 -2.34 -4.89
C HIS A 39 3.14 -2.78 -3.52
N ALA A 40 2.41 -3.62 -2.77
CA ALA A 40 2.87 -4.18 -1.51
C ALA A 40 4.09 -5.10 -1.67
N MET A 41 4.19 -5.82 -2.79
CA MET A 41 5.38 -6.62 -3.14
C MET A 41 6.60 -5.73 -3.37
N ASN A 42 6.45 -4.64 -4.14
CA ASN A 42 7.54 -3.66 -4.32
C ASN A 42 7.99 -3.02 -2.99
N GLN A 43 7.07 -2.79 -2.05
CA GLN A 43 7.42 -2.32 -0.71
C GLN A 43 8.18 -3.37 0.10
N THR A 44 7.86 -4.66 -0.09
CA THR A 44 8.54 -5.78 0.56
C THR A 44 9.97 -5.93 0.04
N GLU A 45 10.20 -5.72 -1.26
CA GLU A 45 11.55 -5.66 -1.84
C GLU A 45 12.41 -4.56 -1.19
N GLN A 46 11.88 -3.33 -1.14
CA GLN A 46 12.53 -2.20 -0.47
C GLN A 46 12.82 -2.49 1.02
N LEU A 47 11.92 -3.21 1.68
CA LEU A 47 12.09 -3.63 3.07
C LEU A 47 13.31 -4.55 3.20
N PHE A 48 13.52 -5.50 2.29
CA PHE A 48 14.73 -6.34 2.31
C PHE A 48 16.02 -5.54 2.12
N GLU A 49 16.03 -4.57 1.20
CA GLU A 49 17.19 -3.70 0.97
C GLU A 49 17.55 -2.86 2.21
N LEU A 50 16.56 -2.22 2.83
CA LEU A 50 16.76 -1.41 4.03
C LEU A 50 17.18 -2.27 5.22
N LYS A 51 16.63 -3.49 5.34
CA LYS A 51 17.00 -4.42 6.41
C LYS A 51 18.48 -4.77 6.32
N ALA A 52 18.99 -5.03 5.12
CA ALA A 52 20.41 -5.30 4.90
C ALA A 52 21.29 -4.11 5.33
N LYS A 53 20.89 -2.87 4.99
CA LYS A 53 21.60 -1.65 5.42
C LYS A 53 21.60 -1.48 6.95
N LEU A 54 20.46 -1.70 7.60
CA LEU A 54 20.34 -1.64 9.06
C LEU A 54 21.22 -2.70 9.75
N THR A 55 21.23 -3.93 9.24
CA THR A 55 22.09 -5.00 9.77
C THR A 55 23.58 -4.65 9.58
N ALA A 56 23.96 -4.03 8.47
CA ALA A 56 25.33 -3.60 8.19
C ALA A 56 25.81 -2.45 9.09
N ALA A 57 24.90 -1.63 9.65
CA ALA A 57 25.24 -0.47 10.47
C ALA A 57 25.85 -0.80 11.85
N LYS A 58 25.89 -2.08 12.26
CA LYS A 58 26.49 -2.56 13.53
C LYS A 58 26.02 -1.80 14.79
N ALA A 59 24.79 -1.27 14.77
CA ALA A 59 24.15 -0.56 15.87
C ALA A 59 22.88 -1.29 16.34
N PRO A 60 23.00 -2.48 16.96
CA PRO A 60 21.86 -3.35 17.25
C PRO A 60 20.83 -2.70 18.18
N ALA A 61 21.26 -1.85 19.13
CA ALA A 61 20.35 -1.15 20.03
C ALA A 61 19.34 -0.24 19.30
N ALA A 62 19.78 0.42 18.23
CA ALA A 62 18.93 1.29 17.41
C ALA A 62 18.17 0.53 16.33
N THR A 63 18.79 -0.52 15.76
CA THR A 63 18.29 -1.19 14.55
C THR A 63 17.41 -2.41 14.83
N ALA A 64 17.62 -3.14 15.94
CA ALA A 64 16.85 -4.34 16.29
C ALA A 64 15.32 -4.14 16.36
N PRO A 65 14.78 -3.09 17.03
CA PRO A 65 13.33 -2.90 17.08
C PRO A 65 12.73 -2.60 15.70
N VAL A 66 13.49 -1.91 14.84
CA VAL A 66 13.06 -1.60 13.47
C VAL A 66 13.09 -2.85 12.60
N ILE A 67 14.14 -3.67 12.70
CA ILE A 67 14.22 -4.95 11.99
C ILE A 67 13.06 -5.88 12.41
N ALA A 68 12.71 -5.93 13.69
CA ALA A 68 11.56 -6.70 14.16
C ALA A 68 10.23 -6.20 13.56
N LYS A 69 10.04 -4.87 13.48
CA LYS A 69 8.88 -4.26 12.82
C LYS A 69 8.81 -4.62 11.34
N MET A 70 9.95 -4.63 10.66
CA MET A 70 10.07 -5.03 9.25
C MET A 70 9.70 -6.51 9.06
N GLN A 71 10.16 -7.40 9.94
CA GLN A 71 9.77 -8.82 9.91
C GLN A 71 8.26 -9.02 10.12
N ALA A 72 7.65 -8.27 11.04
CA ALA A 72 6.21 -8.34 11.27
C ALA A 72 5.38 -7.84 10.06
N ALA A 73 5.90 -6.84 9.34
CA ALA A 73 5.25 -6.33 8.12
C ALA A 73 5.35 -7.35 6.96
N ASP A 74 6.52 -7.95 6.76
CA ASP A 74 6.76 -9.03 5.79
C ASP A 74 5.86 -10.25 6.07
N GLN A 75 5.81 -10.71 7.33
CA GLN A 75 4.91 -11.79 7.75
C GLN A 75 3.44 -11.47 7.50
N ALA A 76 3.01 -10.22 7.66
CA ALA A 76 1.64 -9.82 7.36
C ALA A 76 1.33 -9.96 5.86
N MET A 77 2.27 -9.61 4.99
CA MET A 77 2.14 -9.79 3.54
C MET A 77 2.11 -11.26 3.16
N MET A 78 3.05 -12.06 3.67
CA MET A 78 3.08 -13.52 3.43
C MET A 78 1.79 -14.18 3.92
N ASN A 79 1.32 -13.82 5.12
CA ASN A 79 0.07 -14.34 5.65
C ASN A 79 -1.12 -13.96 4.76
N TRP A 80 -1.21 -12.72 4.31
CA TRP A 80 -2.29 -12.33 3.39
C TRP A 80 -2.25 -13.13 2.09
N MET A 81 -1.07 -13.29 1.48
CA MET A 81 -0.91 -14.08 0.25
C MET A 81 -1.27 -15.56 0.44
N HIS A 82 -0.92 -16.16 1.58
CA HIS A 82 -1.28 -17.55 1.89
C HIS A 82 -2.79 -17.77 2.08
N HIS A 83 -3.52 -16.74 2.51
CA HIS A 83 -4.95 -16.84 2.78
C HIS A 83 -5.81 -16.29 1.62
N TYR A 84 -5.23 -15.50 0.72
CA TYR A 84 -5.92 -15.01 -0.45
C TYR A 84 -6.25 -16.17 -1.40
N GLN A 85 -7.49 -16.20 -1.86
CA GLN A 85 -7.98 -17.16 -2.83
C GLN A 85 -8.73 -16.37 -3.89
N ALA A 86 -8.35 -16.55 -5.17
CA ALA A 86 -9.08 -15.92 -6.26
C ALA A 86 -10.55 -16.37 -6.21
N PRO A 87 -11.53 -15.44 -6.20
CA PRO A 87 -12.93 -15.81 -6.11
C PRO A 87 -13.35 -16.62 -7.33
N ASP A 88 -14.11 -17.69 -7.13
CA ASP A 88 -14.63 -18.50 -8.24
C ASP A 88 -15.52 -17.64 -9.16
N SER A 89 -15.15 -17.57 -10.43
CA SER A 89 -15.92 -16.85 -11.47
C SER A 89 -17.38 -17.32 -11.59
N ALA A 90 -17.68 -18.57 -11.22
CA ALA A 90 -19.03 -19.12 -11.20
C ALA A 90 -19.86 -18.67 -9.98
N ALA A 91 -19.23 -18.11 -8.94
CA ALA A 91 -19.92 -17.64 -7.75
C ALA A 91 -20.77 -16.37 -8.03
N PRO A 92 -21.87 -16.19 -7.28
CA PRO A 92 -22.71 -14.99 -7.38
C PRO A 92 -21.90 -13.70 -7.26
N ALA A 93 -22.15 -12.74 -8.14
CA ALA A 93 -21.38 -11.50 -8.19
C ALA A 93 -21.43 -10.72 -6.85
N SER A 94 -22.55 -10.75 -6.13
CA SER A 94 -22.66 -10.13 -4.80
C SER A 94 -21.71 -10.75 -3.78
N GLN A 95 -21.55 -12.07 -3.78
CA GLN A 95 -20.63 -12.78 -2.89
C GLN A 95 -19.17 -12.43 -3.22
N ARG A 96 -18.81 -12.40 -4.51
CA ARG A 96 -17.49 -11.98 -4.98
C ARG A 96 -17.17 -10.55 -4.56
N LEU A 97 -18.12 -9.64 -4.73
CA LEU A 97 -17.98 -8.23 -4.32
C LEU A 97 -17.70 -8.09 -2.82
N THR A 98 -18.42 -8.83 -1.97
CA THR A 98 -18.20 -8.81 -0.52
C THR A 98 -16.80 -9.31 -0.17
N TYR A 99 -16.41 -10.48 -0.70
CA TYR A 99 -15.09 -11.05 -0.47
C TYR A 99 -13.95 -10.11 -0.90
N LEU A 100 -14.03 -9.55 -2.11
CA LEU A 100 -13.00 -8.65 -2.65
C LEU A 100 -12.88 -7.35 -1.84
N LYS A 101 -13.98 -6.84 -1.26
CA LYS A 101 -13.93 -5.67 -0.37
C LYS A 101 -13.23 -5.99 0.95
N GLU A 102 -13.48 -7.17 1.51
CA GLU A 102 -12.78 -7.63 2.72
C GLU A 102 -11.29 -7.81 2.46
N GLN A 103 -10.92 -8.43 1.33
CA GLN A 103 -9.52 -8.58 0.95
C GLN A 103 -8.81 -7.25 0.74
N GLN A 104 -9.49 -6.23 0.18
CA GLN A 104 -8.95 -4.88 0.06
C GLN A 104 -8.65 -4.25 1.43
N GLN A 105 -9.55 -4.40 2.40
CA GLN A 105 -9.32 -3.87 3.74
C GLN A 105 -8.14 -4.54 4.43
N GLN A 106 -8.00 -5.87 4.28
CA GLN A 106 -6.88 -6.62 4.81
C GLN A 106 -5.56 -6.16 4.17
N LEU A 107 -5.52 -6.08 2.84
CA LEU A 107 -4.32 -5.66 2.09
C LEU A 107 -3.93 -4.22 2.40
N ALA A 108 -4.89 -3.30 2.52
CA ALA A 108 -4.62 -1.93 2.98
C ALA A 108 -4.00 -1.91 4.40
N GLY A 109 -4.36 -2.86 5.26
CA GLY A 109 -3.72 -3.07 6.55
C GLY A 109 -2.26 -3.50 6.43
N VAL A 110 -1.96 -4.42 5.51
CA VAL A 110 -0.59 -4.86 5.19
C VAL A 110 0.24 -3.70 4.66
N GLU A 111 -0.26 -2.95 3.67
CA GLU A 111 0.43 -1.79 3.11
C GLU A 111 0.78 -0.74 4.16
N ARG A 112 -0.13 -0.47 5.12
CA ARG A 112 0.17 0.45 6.23
C ARG A 112 1.32 -0.04 7.11
N ARG A 113 1.40 -1.34 7.37
CA ARG A 113 2.50 -1.95 8.14
C ARG A 113 3.82 -1.85 7.39
N LEU A 114 3.81 -2.17 6.09
CA LEU A 114 4.98 -2.06 5.21
C LEU A 114 5.49 -0.63 5.17
N ARG A 115 4.63 0.34 4.86
CA ARG A 115 4.98 1.77 4.80
C ARG A 115 5.55 2.26 6.13
N GLY A 116 4.89 1.95 7.24
CA GLY A 116 5.38 2.32 8.56
C GLY A 116 6.71 1.66 8.94
N ALA A 117 7.01 0.46 8.43
CA ALA A 117 8.30 -0.20 8.63
C ALA A 117 9.40 0.47 7.78
N LEU A 118 9.12 0.78 6.52
CA LEU A 118 10.02 1.51 5.60
C LEU A 118 10.37 2.91 6.15
N ASP A 119 9.38 3.64 6.66
CA ASP A 119 9.57 4.97 7.25
C ASP A 119 10.47 4.89 8.48
N SER A 120 10.23 3.91 9.37
CA SER A 120 11.09 3.69 10.55
C SER A 120 12.50 3.29 10.17
N ALA A 121 12.68 2.43 9.16
CA ALA A 121 13.99 2.03 8.67
C ALA A 121 14.78 3.20 8.09
N THR A 122 14.14 4.02 7.26
CA THR A 122 14.75 5.21 6.68
C THR A 122 15.12 6.22 7.76
N ALA A 123 14.22 6.49 8.70
CA ALA A 123 14.49 7.39 9.83
C ALA A 123 15.66 6.91 10.69
N THR A 124 15.72 5.62 11.01
CA THR A 124 16.84 5.07 11.79
C THR A 124 18.15 5.13 11.02
N LEU A 125 18.17 4.84 9.72
CA LEU A 125 19.38 5.01 8.90
C LEU A 125 19.88 6.46 8.87
N HIS A 126 18.97 7.44 8.86
CA HIS A 126 19.33 8.86 8.90
C HIS A 126 19.84 9.32 10.27
N GLN A 127 19.39 8.68 11.35
CA GLN A 127 19.80 8.97 12.73
C GLN A 127 21.09 8.26 13.13
N LEU A 128 21.47 7.21 12.40
CA LEU A 128 22.75 6.55 12.64
C LEU A 128 23.86 7.56 12.34
N PRO A 129 24.80 7.75 13.28
CA PRO A 129 25.94 8.60 13.00
C PRO A 129 26.62 8.04 11.76
N ALA A 130 26.80 8.89 10.73
CA ALA A 130 27.69 8.57 9.62
C ALA A 130 28.98 8.06 10.26
N ALA A 131 29.33 6.80 10.01
CA ALA A 131 30.45 6.15 10.67
C ALA A 131 31.68 7.07 10.57
N GLY A 132 32.00 7.79 11.66
CA GLY A 132 33.18 8.65 11.72
C GLY A 132 33.03 10.16 12.00
N VAL A 133 31.89 10.72 12.42
CA VAL A 133 31.90 12.09 13.00
C VAL A 133 31.55 12.03 14.48
N ALA A 134 32.54 11.75 15.30
CA ALA A 134 32.48 12.15 16.70
C ALA A 134 32.29 13.67 16.75
N PRO A 135 31.30 14.21 17.47
CA PRO A 135 31.29 15.63 17.76
C PRO A 135 32.56 15.93 18.55
N VAL A 136 33.48 16.70 17.97
CA VAL A 136 34.62 17.26 18.69
C VAL A 136 34.03 18.02 19.87
N PRO A 137 34.36 17.68 21.14
CA PRO A 137 33.93 18.50 22.25
C PRO A 137 34.57 19.88 22.06
N ALA A 138 33.74 20.91 21.91
CA ALA A 138 34.19 22.28 21.83
C ALA A 138 35.06 22.58 23.05
N ALA A 139 36.35 22.79 22.81
CA ALA A 139 37.32 23.14 23.82
C ALA A 139 36.85 24.40 24.56
N ALA A 140 36.73 24.29 25.89
CA ALA A 140 36.43 25.43 26.74
C ALA A 140 37.53 26.49 26.61
N PRO A 141 37.20 27.79 26.49
CA PRO A 141 38.20 28.84 26.50
C PRO A 141 38.84 28.95 27.90
N ALA A 142 40.17 28.94 27.94
CA ALA A 142 40.94 29.14 29.17
C ALA A 142 40.73 30.55 29.75
N PRO A 143 40.65 30.69 31.08
CA PRO A 143 40.57 32.01 31.72
C PRO A 143 41.92 32.73 31.64
N LYS A 144 41.87 34.05 31.39
CA LYS A 144 43.00 34.97 31.57
C LYS A 144 43.09 35.43 33.02
#